data_AF-A0A2S6NID8-F1
#
_entry.id   AF-A0A2S6NID8-F1
#
_cell.length_a   1.000
_cell.length_b   1.000
_cell.length_c   1.000
_cell.angle_alpha   90.00
_cell.angle_beta   90.00
_cell.angle_gamma   90.00
#
_symmetry.space_group_name_H-M   'P 1'
#
loop_
_entity.id
_entity.type
_entity.pdbx_description
1 polymer ?
#
loop_
_entity_poly.entity_id
_entity_poly.type
_entity_poly.pdbx_seq_one_letter_code
_entity_poly.pdbx_strand_id
1 'polypeptide(L)'
;MIAFTPEARQQVSDLRQYYEERDRPAAIRGLSDALEAAWKRIVANPAAGLAAPRPYPALASRGRAWIKSGRYWIAYSTTDTPVIVGVFYDAADIPNRV
;
A
#
# COMPACT_ATOMS: atom_id res chain seq x y z
N MET A 1 2.47 -15.74 0.34
CA MET A 1 2.60 -15.06 -0.97
C MET A 1 1.64 -13.88 -0.98
N ILE A 2 2.13 -12.67 -1.27
CA ILE A 2 1.30 -11.45 -1.32
C ILE A 2 0.67 -11.34 -2.71
N ALA A 3 -0.65 -11.17 -2.78
CA ALA A 3 -1.34 -10.97 -4.05
C ALA A 3 -1.32 -9.48 -4.44
N PHE A 4 -0.88 -9.20 -5.66
CA PHE A 4 -0.84 -7.85 -6.25
C PHE A 4 -1.58 -7.86 -7.60
N THR A 5 -2.21 -6.74 -7.95
CA THR A 5 -2.55 -6.49 -9.35
C THR A 5 -1.28 -6.19 -10.16
N PRO A 6 -1.31 -6.29 -11.50
CA PRO A 6 -0.18 -5.92 -12.35
C PRO A 6 0.32 -4.50 -12.08
N GLU A 7 -0.59 -3.55 -11.88
CA GLU A 7 -0.27 -2.14 -11.62
C GLU A 7 0.40 -1.97 -10.26
N ALA A 8 -0.12 -2.61 -9.21
CA ALA A 8 0.47 -2.57 -7.88
C ALA A 8 1.87 -3.21 -7.86
N ARG A 9 2.06 -4.29 -8.63
CA ARG A 9 3.38 -4.91 -8.80
C ARG A 9 4.36 -3.95 -9.47
N GLN A 10 3.93 -3.24 -10.52
CA GLN A 10 4.77 -2.25 -11.18
C GLN A 10 5.13 -1.11 -10.23
N GLN A 11 4.17 -0.57 -9.47
CA GLN A 11 4.43 0.48 -8.48
C GLN A 11 5.47 0.06 -7.44
N VAL A 12 5.39 -1.17 -6.93
CA VAL A 12 6.37 -1.70 -5.97
C VAL A 12 7.75 -1.82 -6.62
N SER A 13 7.83 -2.29 -7.87
CA SER A 13 9.09 -2.34 -8.62
C SER A 13 9.68 -0.95 -8.84
N ASP A 14 8.87 0.04 -9.24
CA ASP A 14 9.32 1.41 -9.48
C ASP A 14 9.82 2.06 -8.19
N LEU A 15 9.11 1.87 -7.06
CA LEU A 15 9.53 2.35 -5.75
C LEU A 15 10.84 1.70 -5.30
N ARG A 16 10.98 0.40 -5.54
CA ARG A 16 12.21 -0.32 -5.24
C ARG A 16 13.37 0.22 -6.06
N GLN A 17 13.20 0.35 -7.37
CA GLN A 17 14.22 0.91 -8.26
C GLN A 17 14.60 2.33 -7.84
N TYR A 18 13.62 3.18 -7.51
CA TYR A 18 13.85 4.53 -7.01
C TYR A 18 14.75 4.58 -5.77
N TYR A 19 14.57 3.63 -4.84
CA TYR A 19 15.41 3.52 -3.64
C TYR A 19 16.77 2.90 -3.91
N GLU A 20 16.88 1.95 -4.85
CA GLU A 20 18.15 1.36 -5.28
C GLU A 20 19.04 2.41 -5.95
N GLU A 21 18.50 3.21 -6.87
CA GLU A 21 19.22 4.31 -7.53
C GLU A 21 19.72 5.39 -6.56
N ARG A 22 19.09 5.51 -5.39
CA ARG A 22 19.44 6.49 -4.34
C ARG A 22 20.29 5.90 -3.22
N ASP A 23 20.73 4.65 -3.37
CA ASP A 23 21.49 3.89 -2.38
C ASP A 23 20.84 3.92 -0.99
N ARG A 24 19.52 3.65 -0.95
CA ARG A 24 18.71 3.61 0.27
C ARG A 24 18.26 2.19 0.62
N PRO A 25 19.18 1.26 0.95
CA PRO A 25 18.83 -0.13 1.26
C PRO A 25 17.90 -0.27 2.46
N ALA A 26 17.96 0.66 3.42
CA ALA A 26 17.03 0.69 4.56
C ALA A 26 15.58 1.00 4.15
N ALA A 27 15.37 1.81 3.10
CA ALA A 27 14.04 2.14 2.60
C ALA A 27 13.40 0.95 1.88
N ILE A 28 14.21 0.17 1.14
CA ILE A 28 13.78 -1.08 0.50
C ILE A 28 13.33 -2.09 1.56
N ARG A 29 14.13 -2.31 2.60
CA ARG A 29 13.75 -3.20 3.72
C ARG A 29 12.45 -2.73 4.38
N GLY A 30 12.34 -1.43 4.67
CA GLY A 30 11.12 -0.86 5.24
C GLY A 30 9.88 -0.99 4.35
N LEU A 31 10.04 -0.96 3.02
CA LEU A 31 8.97 -1.23 2.06
C LEU A 31 8.52 -2.70 2.14
N SER A 32 9.48 -3.63 2.08
CA SER A 32 9.20 -5.07 2.19
C SER A 32 8.49 -5.42 3.50
N ASP A 33 9.01 -4.92 4.63
CA ASP A 33 8.42 -5.14 5.95
C ASP A 33 7.00 -4.58 6.03
N ALA A 34 6.78 -3.38 5.50
CA ALA A 34 5.46 -2.75 5.49
C ALA A 34 4.44 -3.55 4.68
N LEU A 35 4.83 -4.05 3.51
CA LEU A 35 3.98 -4.89 2.65
C LEU A 35 3.63 -6.21 3.32
N GLU A 36 4.61 -6.86 3.96
CA GLU A 36 4.39 -8.13 4.64
C GLU A 36 3.49 -7.97 5.87
N ALA A 37 3.71 -6.93 6.68
CA ALA A 37 2.85 -6.64 7.83
C ALA A 37 1.42 -6.31 7.41
N ALA A 38 1.25 -5.53 6.33
CA ALA A 38 -0.07 -5.22 5.79
C ALA A 38 -0.76 -6.48 5.26
N TRP A 39 -0.05 -7.32 4.50
CA TRP A 39 -0.61 -8.57 4.00
C TRP A 39 -1.08 -9.48 5.13
N LYS A 40 -0.26 -9.66 6.18
CA LYS A 40 -0.66 -10.45 7.37
C LYS A 40 -1.96 -9.92 8.00
N ARG A 41 -2.10 -8.60 8.12
CA ARG A 41 -3.31 -7.97 8.68
C ARG A 41 -4.52 -8.14 7.77
N ILE A 42 -4.34 -7.97 6.45
CA ILE A 42 -5.40 -8.12 5.46
C ILE A 42 -5.91 -9.56 5.43
N VAL A 43 -5.01 -10.56 5.44
CA VAL A 43 -5.40 -11.98 5.45
C VAL A 43 -6.10 -12.37 6.75
N ALA A 44 -5.60 -11.87 7.89
CA ALA A 44 -6.20 -12.17 9.19
C ALA A 44 -7.58 -11.51 9.37
N ASN A 45 -7.75 -10.29 8.86
CA ASN A 45 -9.02 -9.56 8.91
C ASN A 45 -9.16 -8.61 7.71
N PRO A 46 -9.79 -9.05 6.60
CA PRO A 46 -9.98 -8.23 5.41
C PRO A 46 -10.79 -6.95 5.67
N ALA A 47 -11.63 -6.92 6.70
CA ALA A 47 -12.45 -5.78 7.07
C ALA A 47 -11.73 -4.78 7.99
N ALA A 48 -10.46 -5.02 8.38
CA ALA A 48 -9.72 -4.15 9.28
C ALA A 48 -9.25 -2.82 8.66
N GLY A 49 -9.37 -2.67 7.33
CA GLY A 49 -8.96 -1.46 6.63
C GLY A 49 -9.96 -0.31 6.75
N LEU A 50 -9.46 0.90 6.53
CA LEU A 50 -10.24 2.12 6.46
C LEU A 50 -10.83 2.29 5.05
N ALA A 51 -11.98 2.96 4.93
CA ALA A 51 -12.55 3.29 3.63
C ALA A 51 -11.64 4.22 2.79
N ALA A 52 -10.86 5.08 3.47
CA ALA A 52 -9.87 5.97 2.87
C ALA A 52 -8.77 6.29 3.89
N PRO A 53 -7.58 6.74 3.45
CA PRO A 53 -6.61 7.36 4.35
C PRO A 53 -7.26 8.57 5.03
N ARG A 54 -7.06 8.72 6.35
CA ARG A 54 -7.64 9.84 7.11
C ARG A 54 -7.43 11.23 6.50
N PRO A 55 -6.22 11.58 5.99
CA PRO A 55 -6.03 12.89 5.36
C PRO A 55 -6.76 13.05 4.01
N TYR A 56 -7.24 11.97 3.39
CA TYR A 56 -7.76 11.97 2.03
C TYR A 56 -9.11 11.22 1.90
N PRO A 57 -10.19 11.70 2.53
CA PRO A 57 -11.48 11.04 2.50
C PRO A 57 -12.07 10.90 1.09
N ALA A 58 -11.66 11.77 0.15
CA ALA A 58 -12.07 11.73 -1.25
C ALA A 58 -11.60 10.46 -2.01
N LEU A 59 -10.65 9.71 -1.46
CA LEU A 59 -10.18 8.45 -2.04
C LEU A 59 -11.01 7.23 -1.65
N ALA A 60 -12.11 7.44 -0.91
CA ALA A 60 -13.05 6.39 -0.58
C ALA A 60 -13.65 5.80 -1.86
N SER A 61 -13.57 4.48 -1.99
CA SER A 61 -14.10 3.77 -3.14
C SER A 61 -14.74 2.45 -2.69
N ARG A 62 -15.87 2.10 -3.28
CA ARG A 62 -16.55 0.82 -2.97
C ARG A 62 -15.64 -0.34 -3.35
N GLY A 63 -15.60 -1.35 -2.48
CA GLY A 63 -14.77 -2.53 -2.71
C GLY A 63 -13.27 -2.31 -2.51
N ARG A 64 -12.87 -1.17 -1.92
CA ARG A 64 -11.48 -0.85 -1.61
C ARG A 64 -11.35 -0.45 -0.15
N ALA A 65 -10.28 -0.91 0.47
CA ALA A 65 -9.91 -0.51 1.81
C ALA A 65 -8.42 -0.14 1.86
N TRP A 66 -8.06 0.57 2.93
CA TRP A 66 -6.76 1.18 3.12
C TRP A 66 -6.21 0.81 4.49
N ILE A 67 -4.95 0.38 4.52
CA ILE A 67 -4.24 0.15 5.78
C ILE A 67 -2.95 0.96 5.80
N LYS A 68 -2.64 1.54 6.96
CA LYS A 68 -1.35 2.17 7.19
C LYS A 68 -0.38 1.14 7.74
N SER A 69 0.78 0.99 7.10
CA SER A 69 1.85 0.09 7.53
C SER A 69 3.19 0.81 7.43
N GLY A 70 3.80 1.11 8.58
CA GLY A 70 4.97 1.96 8.64
C GLY A 70 4.71 3.34 8.01
N ARG A 71 5.50 3.68 6.98
CA ARG A 71 5.43 4.94 6.22
C ARG A 71 4.57 4.84 4.95
N TYR A 72 3.86 3.73 4.75
CA TYR A 72 3.11 3.48 3.53
C TYR A 72 1.62 3.34 3.81
N TRP A 73 0.82 3.88 2.91
CA TRP A 73 -0.58 3.54 2.74
C TRP A 73 -0.71 2.47 1.69
N ILE A 74 -1.41 1.39 2.05
CA ILE A 74 -1.60 0.24 1.18
C ILE A 74 -3.09 0.13 0.90
N ALA A 75 -3.45 0.29 -0.37
CA ALA A 75 -4.80 0.09 -0.86
C ALA A 75 -4.98 -1.37 -1.29
N TYR A 76 -6.10 -1.98 -0.93
CA TYR A 76 -6.42 -3.35 -1.30
C TYR A 76 -7.91 -3.52 -1.63
N SER A 77 -8.22 -4.50 -2.48
CA SER A 77 -9.60 -4.87 -2.82
C SER A 77 -10.25 -5.66 -1.69
N THR A 78 -11.54 -5.43 -1.47
CA THR A 78 -12.37 -6.15 -0.49
C THR A 78 -13.57 -6.85 -1.13
N THR A 79 -13.70 -6.87 -2.47
CA THR A 79 -14.87 -7.46 -3.16
C THR A 79 -14.82 -8.99 -3.22
N ASP A 80 -13.63 -9.57 -3.27
CA ASP A 80 -13.41 -11.00 -3.45
C ASP A 80 -12.26 -11.48 -2.55
N THR A 81 -11.20 -12.02 -3.16
CA THR A 81 -9.94 -12.28 -2.46
C THR A 81 -9.21 -10.96 -2.25
N PRO A 82 -8.66 -10.69 -1.06
CA PRO A 82 -7.90 -9.48 -0.84
C PRO A 82 -6.65 -9.44 -1.73
N VAL A 83 -6.53 -8.39 -2.55
CA VAL A 83 -5.39 -8.15 -3.43
C VAL A 83 -4.93 -6.71 -3.24
N ILE A 84 -3.62 -6.48 -3.11
CA ILE A 84 -3.06 -5.14 -3.04
C ILE A 84 -3.18 -4.49 -4.42
N VAL A 85 -3.82 -3.32 -4.46
CA VAL A 85 -4.08 -2.53 -5.67
C VAL A 85 -3.26 -1.24 -5.75
N GLY A 86 -2.59 -0.86 -4.66
CA GLY A 86 -1.68 0.29 -4.68
C GLY A 86 -0.89 0.48 -3.39
N VAL A 87 0.29 1.09 -3.52
CA VAL A 87 1.21 1.37 -2.41
C VAL A 87 1.70 2.80 -2.53
N PHE A 88 1.48 3.60 -1.49
CA PHE A 88 1.74 5.04 -1.51
C PHE A 88 2.58 5.46 -0.30
N TYR A 89 3.64 6.25 -0.52
CA TYR A 89 4.38 6.84 0.59
C TYR A 89 3.56 7.93 1.27
N ASP A 90 3.40 7.83 2.60
CA ASP A 90 2.57 8.69 3.44
C ASP A 90 2.89 10.20 3.30
N ALA A 91 4.14 10.53 2.96
CA ALA A 91 4.61 11.90 2.84
C ALA A 91 4.81 12.40 1.39
N ALA A 92 4.45 11.64 0.34
CA ALA A 92 4.72 12.08 -1.03
C ALA A 92 3.67 11.68 -2.08
N ASP A 93 3.06 10.50 -1.97
CA ASP A 93 2.47 9.87 -3.17
C ASP A 93 0.93 9.82 -3.19
N ILE A 94 0.25 10.44 -2.21
CA ILE A 94 -1.20 10.48 -2.25
C ILE A 94 -1.66 11.73 -3.02
N PRO A 95 -2.33 11.58 -4.19
CA PRO A 95 -2.86 12.72 -4.93
C PRO A 95 -3.79 13.55 -4.05
N ASN A 96 -3.74 14.88 -4.19
CA ASN A 96 -4.43 15.88 -3.36
C ASN A 96 -3.84 16.12 -1.96
N ARG A 97 -2.52 16.01 -1.79
CA ARG A 97 -1.84 16.64 -0.66
C ARG A 97 -2.06 18.16 -0.71
N VAL A 98 -2.96 18.65 0.15
CA VAL A 98 -3.16 20.08 0.43
C VAL A 98 -2.22 20.49 1.55
#